data_AF-A0A2D2H0U3-F1
#
_entry.id   AF-A0A2D2H0U3-F1
#
_cell.length_a   1.000
_cell.length_b   1.000
_cell.length_c   1.000
_cell.angle_alpha   90.00
_cell.angle_beta   90.00
_cell.angle_gamma   90.00
#
_symmetry.space_group_name_H-M   'P 1'
#
loop_
_entity.id
_entity.type
_entity.pdbx_description
1 polymer ?
#
loop_
_entity_poly.entity_id
_entity_poly.type
_entity_poly.pdbx_seq_one_letter_code
_entity_poly.pdbx_strand_id
1 'polypeptide(L)'
;MTGTKAGPTVQVNRAPVLTLWAAVVAERLGHDPETAITLGRAVAGLSARAKAKSIGIAEEGHESGDLRDEARKQGQGRHRQKAVHLLGRDLPVVEVDGSLRALDHDKPASAQAAAGYVRRAFGEDLAPVRKAMEELAATLDPDELNRVAFRLYEQFRPEVAAGTKGWGAKGVLDLARIRAAAG
;
A
#
# COMPACT_ATOMS: atom_id res chain seq x y z
N MET A 1 -20.19 31.23 9.44
CA MET A 1 -19.99 30.12 8.49
C MET A 1 -18.64 30.32 7.82
N THR A 2 -17.57 29.85 8.45
CA THR A 2 -16.20 29.96 7.91
C THR A 2 -16.05 28.88 6.84
N GLY A 3 -16.02 29.31 5.57
CA GLY A 3 -15.68 28.42 4.46
C GLY A 3 -14.25 27.94 4.64
N THR A 4 -14.08 26.67 4.98
CA THR A 4 -12.79 25.99 4.95
C THR A 4 -12.22 26.17 3.55
N LYS A 5 -11.11 26.92 3.42
CA LYS A 5 -10.34 26.98 2.16
C LYS A 5 -10.05 25.54 1.75
N ALA A 6 -10.60 25.10 0.63
CA ALA A 6 -10.28 23.81 0.07
C ALA A 6 -8.75 23.75 -0.13
N GLY A 7 -8.09 22.82 0.55
CA GLY A 7 -6.68 22.55 0.33
C GLY A 7 -6.45 22.04 -1.10
N PRO A 8 -5.19 21.91 -1.54
CA PRO A 8 -4.89 21.29 -2.83
C PRO A 8 -5.48 19.88 -2.88
N THR A 9 -6.26 19.60 -3.93
CA THR A 9 -6.92 18.31 -4.16
C THR A 9 -6.36 17.62 -5.40
N VAL A 10 -6.23 16.29 -5.36
CA VAL A 10 -5.68 15.47 -6.45
C VAL A 10 -6.69 14.40 -6.87
N GLN A 11 -6.90 14.21 -8.17
CA GLN A 11 -7.75 13.14 -8.71
C GLN A 11 -6.94 11.86 -8.94
N VAL A 12 -7.08 10.89 -8.05
CA VAL A 12 -6.22 9.70 -8.04
C VAL A 12 -6.96 8.44 -7.57
N ASN A 13 -6.49 7.28 -8.02
CA ASN A 13 -7.02 6.00 -7.57
C ASN A 13 -6.58 5.67 -6.12
N ARG A 14 -7.35 4.83 -5.43
CA ARG A 14 -7.02 4.38 -4.06
C ARG A 14 -5.72 3.57 -3.96
N ALA A 15 -5.43 2.74 -4.96
CA ALA A 15 -4.26 1.86 -4.97
C ALA A 15 -2.92 2.62 -4.93
N PRO A 16 -2.63 3.60 -5.80
CA PRO A 16 -1.39 4.36 -5.71
C PRO A 16 -1.29 5.20 -4.43
N VAL A 17 -2.40 5.70 -3.88
CA VAL A 17 -2.41 6.37 -2.56
C VAL A 17 -2.00 5.42 -1.45
N LEU A 18 -2.56 4.20 -1.41
CA LEU A 18 -2.20 3.20 -0.42
C LEU A 18 -0.74 2.74 -0.60
N THR A 19 -0.27 2.58 -1.84
CA THR A 19 1.13 2.26 -2.14
C THR A 19 2.07 3.30 -1.54
N LEU A 20 1.82 4.58 -1.80
CA LEU A 20 2.68 5.67 -1.32
C LEU A 20 2.63 5.79 0.20
N TRP A 21 1.44 5.73 0.80
CA TRP A 21 1.29 5.79 2.26
C TRP A 21 2.02 4.66 2.97
N ALA A 22 1.85 3.42 2.51
CA ALA A 22 2.53 2.27 3.08
C ALA A 22 4.06 2.36 2.92
N ALA A 23 4.55 2.94 1.82
CA ALA A 23 5.97 3.19 1.64
C ALA A 23 6.51 4.22 2.65
N VAL A 24 5.78 5.33 2.88
CA VAL A 24 6.15 6.33 3.90
C VAL A 24 6.21 5.70 5.30
N VAL A 25 5.23 4.85 5.64
CA VAL A 25 5.23 4.13 6.93
C VAL A 25 6.41 3.16 7.01
N ALA A 26 6.71 2.42 5.95
CA ALA A 26 7.86 1.50 5.92
C ALA A 26 9.20 2.24 6.08
N GLU A 27 9.36 3.40 5.45
CA GLU A 27 10.55 4.26 5.65
C GLU A 27 10.66 4.75 7.10
N ARG A 28 9.54 5.11 7.74
CA ARG A 28 9.50 5.49 9.16
C ARG A 28 9.86 4.35 10.10
N LEU A 29 9.70 3.09 9.66
CA LEU A 29 10.15 1.88 10.35
C LEU A 29 11.61 1.52 10.05
N GLY A 30 12.32 2.33 9.26
CA GLY A 30 13.74 2.16 8.98
C GLY A 30 14.07 1.33 7.72
N HIS A 31 13.08 1.03 6.87
CA HIS A 31 13.34 0.38 5.58
C HIS A 31 13.89 1.39 4.56
N ASP A 32 14.81 0.95 3.71
CA ASP A 32 15.29 1.78 2.60
C ASP A 32 14.17 2.07 1.58
N PRO A 33 14.27 3.15 0.79
CA PRO A 33 13.22 3.57 -0.13
C PRO A 33 12.81 2.50 -1.16
N GLU A 34 13.74 1.66 -1.62
CA GLU A 34 13.44 0.60 -2.58
C GLU A 34 12.67 -0.55 -1.92
N THR A 35 13.07 -0.95 -0.71
CA THR A 35 12.29 -1.91 0.09
C THR A 35 10.88 -1.35 0.34
N ALA A 36 10.80 -0.12 0.85
CA ALA A 36 9.55 0.51 1.24
C ALA A 36 8.53 0.60 0.09
N ILE A 37 8.96 1.00 -1.11
CA ILE A 37 8.04 1.13 -2.24
C ILE A 37 7.52 -0.23 -2.73
N THR A 38 8.33 -1.29 -2.63
CA THR A 38 7.88 -2.65 -2.96
C THR A 38 6.90 -3.20 -1.93
N LEU A 39 7.15 -2.97 -0.63
CA LEU A 39 6.21 -3.31 0.44
C LEU A 39 4.88 -2.58 0.25
N GLY A 40 4.93 -1.28 -0.04
CA GLY A 40 3.73 -0.49 -0.30
C GLY A 40 2.91 -1.02 -1.48
N ARG A 41 3.58 -1.45 -2.55
CA ARG A 41 2.91 -2.07 -3.70
C ARG A 41 2.23 -3.38 -3.32
N ALA A 42 2.87 -4.19 -2.49
CA ALA A 42 2.30 -5.45 -1.99
C ALA A 42 1.06 -5.21 -1.10
N VAL A 43 1.10 -4.25 -0.17
CA VAL A 43 -0.06 -3.85 0.65
C VAL A 43 -1.26 -3.46 -0.21
N ALA A 44 -1.03 -2.61 -1.22
CA ALA A 44 -2.07 -2.17 -2.13
C ALA A 44 -2.63 -3.33 -2.96
N GLY A 45 -1.77 -4.24 -3.44
CA GLY A 45 -2.16 -5.44 -4.18
C GLY A 45 -3.03 -6.39 -3.36
N LEU A 46 -2.65 -6.67 -2.11
CA LEU A 46 -3.45 -7.49 -1.19
C LEU A 46 -4.83 -6.87 -0.92
N SER A 47 -4.86 -5.55 -0.69
CA SER A 47 -6.11 -4.82 -0.45
C SER A 47 -7.02 -4.82 -1.67
N ALA A 48 -6.46 -4.69 -2.88
CA ALA A 48 -7.19 -4.79 -4.14
C ALA A 48 -7.79 -6.18 -4.33
N ARG A 49 -7.02 -7.26 -4.13
CA ARG A 49 -7.51 -8.65 -4.25
C ARG A 49 -8.65 -8.94 -3.26
N ALA A 50 -8.47 -8.54 -2.00
CA ALA A 50 -9.52 -8.67 -0.98
C ALA A 50 -10.80 -7.92 -1.38
N LYS A 51 -10.66 -6.70 -1.93
CA LYS A 51 -11.80 -5.92 -2.39
C LYS A 51 -12.48 -6.55 -3.61
N ALA A 52 -11.73 -7.04 -4.60
CA ALA A 52 -12.26 -7.75 -5.78
C ALA A 52 -13.10 -8.97 -5.38
N LYS A 53 -12.61 -9.76 -4.42
CA LYS A 53 -13.37 -10.88 -3.84
C LYS A 53 -14.66 -10.41 -3.17
N SER A 54 -14.61 -9.35 -2.37
CA SER A 54 -15.79 -8.85 -1.65
C SER A 54 -16.90 -8.28 -2.54
N ILE A 55 -16.59 -7.92 -3.79
CA ILE A 55 -17.55 -7.35 -4.74
C ILE A 55 -17.87 -8.30 -5.90
N GLY A 56 -17.43 -9.56 -5.83
CA GLY A 56 -17.72 -10.58 -6.83
C GLY A 56 -17.11 -10.33 -8.22
N ILE A 57 -16.05 -9.52 -8.33
CA ILE A 57 -15.35 -9.26 -9.60
C ILE A 57 -14.23 -10.29 -9.84
N ALA A 58 -13.72 -10.91 -8.77
CA ALA A 58 -12.79 -12.02 -8.95
C ALA A 58 -13.54 -13.19 -9.58
N GLU A 59 -13.17 -13.59 -10.79
CA GLU A 59 -13.56 -14.91 -11.29
C GLU A 59 -13.09 -15.95 -10.27
N GLU A 60 -13.94 -16.94 -9.99
CA GLU A 60 -13.53 -18.20 -9.36
C GLU A 60 -12.62 -18.96 -10.34
N GLY A 61 -11.52 -18.34 -10.74
CA GLY A 61 -10.45 -18.98 -11.48
C GLY A 61 -9.74 -19.87 -10.50
N HIS A 62 -10.17 -21.13 -10.45
CA HIS A 62 -9.54 -22.25 -9.78
C HIS A 62 -8.83 -21.85 -8.49
N GLU A 63 -9.59 -21.92 -7.40
CA GLU A 63 -8.98 -22.10 -6.08
C GLU A 63 -7.78 -23.02 -6.26
N SER A 64 -6.61 -22.50 -5.92
CA SER A 64 -5.37 -23.26 -5.84
C SER A 64 -5.47 -24.24 -4.66
N GLY A 65 -6.47 -25.11 -4.72
CA GLY A 65 -6.73 -26.23 -3.84
C GLY A 65 -5.61 -27.27 -3.89
N ASP A 66 -4.75 -27.22 -4.91
CA ASP A 66 -3.57 -28.09 -4.99
C ASP A 66 -2.28 -27.46 -4.43
N LEU A 67 -2.13 -26.12 -4.42
CA LEU A 67 -0.84 -25.50 -4.04
C LEU A 67 -0.59 -25.46 -2.53
N ARG A 68 -1.65 -25.47 -1.71
CA ARG A 68 -1.49 -25.54 -0.24
C ARG A 68 -1.07 -26.94 0.24
N ASP A 69 -1.47 -27.98 -0.48
CA ASP A 69 -1.09 -29.37 -0.17
C ASP A 69 0.27 -29.76 -0.77
N GLU A 70 0.65 -29.20 -1.93
CA GLU A 70 1.99 -29.41 -2.49
C GLU A 70 3.09 -28.64 -1.73
N ALA A 71 2.79 -27.42 -1.25
CA ALA A 71 3.73 -26.65 -0.43
C ALA A 71 4.05 -27.31 0.92
N ARG A 72 3.15 -28.18 1.44
CA ARG A 72 3.37 -28.97 2.65
C ARG A 72 4.20 -30.24 2.40
N LYS A 73 4.23 -30.74 1.15
CA LYS A 73 4.97 -31.96 0.76
C LYS A 73 6.40 -31.69 0.26
N GLN A 74 6.70 -30.48 -0.21
CA GLN A 74 8.04 -30.13 -0.73
C GLN A 74 8.95 -29.50 0.34
N GLY A 75 9.22 -30.26 1.41
CA GLY A 75 10.27 -29.95 2.39
C GLY A 75 11.68 -30.08 1.82
N GLN A 76 12.05 -29.30 0.80
CA GLN A 76 13.41 -29.27 0.24
C GLN A 76 13.83 -27.82 -0.04
N GLY A 77 14.71 -27.29 0.83
CA GLY A 77 15.61 -26.16 0.52
C GLY A 77 15.10 -24.72 0.67
N ARG A 78 13.95 -24.48 1.30
CA ARG A 78 13.39 -23.12 1.42
C ARG A 78 14.25 -22.28 2.35
N HIS A 79 14.99 -21.31 1.80
CA HIS A 79 15.30 -20.07 2.54
C HIS A 79 14.05 -19.69 3.31
N ARG A 80 14.10 -19.64 4.65
CA ARG A 80 12.99 -19.17 5.48
C ARG A 80 12.53 -17.85 4.89
N GLN A 81 11.38 -17.84 4.23
CA GLN A 81 10.83 -16.63 3.63
C GLN A 81 10.65 -15.64 4.78
N LYS A 82 11.48 -14.60 4.81
CA LYS A 82 11.38 -13.54 5.82
C LYS A 82 10.05 -12.83 5.54
N ALA A 83 9.41 -12.32 6.59
CA ALA A 83 8.21 -11.51 6.47
C ALA A 83 8.42 -10.17 7.15
N VAL A 84 7.86 -9.11 6.57
CA VAL A 84 7.81 -7.77 7.17
C VAL A 84 6.36 -7.47 7.56
N HIS A 85 6.14 -7.08 8.81
CA HIS A 85 4.83 -6.68 9.30
C HIS A 85 4.58 -5.19 9.02
N LEU A 86 3.62 -4.89 8.14
CA LEU A 86 3.33 -3.53 7.71
C LEU A 86 1.82 -3.32 7.57
N LEU A 87 1.29 -2.28 8.21
CA LEU A 87 -0.14 -1.89 8.18
C LEU A 87 -1.07 -3.06 8.57
N GLY A 88 -0.66 -3.83 9.59
CA GLY A 88 -1.43 -4.97 10.11
C GLY A 88 -1.37 -6.23 9.24
N ARG A 89 -0.39 -6.35 8.33
CA ARG A 89 -0.24 -7.50 7.43
C ARG A 89 1.21 -7.99 7.37
N ASP A 90 1.39 -9.31 7.31
CA ASP A 90 2.70 -9.90 7.06
C ASP A 90 2.95 -10.04 5.55
N LEU A 91 3.97 -9.35 5.06
CA LEU A 91 4.37 -9.33 3.67
C LEU A 91 5.58 -10.24 3.47
N PRO A 92 5.50 -11.27 2.61
CA PRO A 92 6.66 -12.10 2.33
C PRO A 92 7.70 -11.29 1.56
N VAL A 93 8.96 -11.41 1.97
CA VAL A 93 10.10 -10.70 1.38
C VAL A 93 11.25 -11.67 1.09
N VAL A 94 12.10 -11.25 0.17
CA VAL A 94 13.36 -11.91 -0.17
C VAL A 94 14.48 -10.88 -0.17
N GLU A 95 15.69 -11.31 0.16
CA GLU A 95 16.87 -10.47 0.10
C GLU A 95 17.45 -10.50 -1.32
N VAL A 96 17.70 -9.32 -1.90
CA VAL A 96 18.29 -9.13 -3.22
C VAL A 96 19.37 -8.07 -3.06
N ASP A 97 20.62 -8.44 -3.37
CA ASP A 97 21.79 -7.55 -3.28
C ASP A 97 21.91 -6.82 -1.91
N GLY A 98 21.62 -7.54 -0.82
CA GLY A 98 21.69 -7.03 0.55
C GLY A 98 20.51 -6.16 1.00
N SER A 99 19.49 -5.98 0.15
CA SER A 99 18.26 -5.24 0.48
C SER A 99 17.01 -6.12 0.39
N LEU A 100 15.94 -5.79 1.12
CA LEU A 100 14.70 -6.56 1.09
C LEU A 100 13.81 -6.16 -0.10
N ARG A 101 13.15 -7.11 -0.72
CA ARG A 101 12.12 -6.85 -1.73
C ARG A 101 10.88 -7.67 -1.40
N ALA A 102 9.71 -7.03 -1.44
CA ALA A 102 8.44 -7.77 -1.34
C ALA A 102 8.32 -8.78 -2.48
N LEU A 103 7.71 -9.93 -2.21
CA LEU A 103 7.40 -10.89 -3.27
C LEU A 103 6.15 -10.45 -4.05
N ASP A 104 6.26 -10.51 -5.37
CA ASP A 104 5.16 -10.44 -6.32
C ASP A 104 5.17 -11.71 -7.17
N HIS A 105 4.13 -12.54 -7.05
CA HIS A 105 4.05 -13.85 -7.71
C HIS A 105 5.34 -14.69 -7.57
N ASP A 106 5.81 -14.84 -6.32
CA ASP A 106 7.03 -15.57 -5.92
C ASP A 106 8.36 -15.03 -6.48
N LYS A 107 8.35 -13.84 -7.09
CA LYS A 107 9.55 -13.15 -7.56
C LYS A 107 9.80 -11.87 -6.76
N PRO A 108 11.05 -11.43 -6.59
CA PRO A 108 11.33 -10.13 -6.02
C PRO A 108 10.66 -9.01 -6.83
N ALA A 109 9.88 -8.15 -6.18
CA ALA A 109 9.24 -7.03 -6.83
C ALA A 109 10.26 -5.98 -7.30
N SER A 110 10.03 -5.41 -8.48
CA SER A 110 10.86 -4.32 -9.01
C SER A 110 10.54 -3.00 -8.31
N ALA A 111 11.51 -2.46 -7.58
CA ALA A 111 11.41 -1.13 -6.96
C ALA A 111 11.18 -0.03 -8.02
N GLN A 112 11.90 -0.09 -9.14
CA GLN A 112 11.74 0.85 -10.25
C GLN A 112 10.31 0.83 -10.83
N ALA A 113 9.73 -0.36 -11.03
CA ALA A 113 8.36 -0.48 -11.53
C ALA A 113 7.33 0.08 -10.53
N ALA A 114 7.51 -0.21 -9.24
CA ALA A 114 6.64 0.29 -8.17
C ALA A 114 6.73 1.83 -8.02
N ALA A 115 7.93 2.40 -8.02
CA ALA A 115 8.15 3.84 -8.00
C ALA A 115 7.59 4.51 -9.26
N GLY A 116 7.82 3.92 -10.43
CA GLY A 116 7.27 4.39 -11.70
C GLY A 116 5.73 4.39 -11.71
N TYR A 117 5.09 3.38 -11.09
CA TYR A 117 3.64 3.32 -10.95
C TYR A 117 3.09 4.49 -10.13
N VAL A 118 3.69 4.79 -8.97
CA VAL A 118 3.29 5.92 -8.11
C VAL A 118 3.54 7.25 -8.83
N ARG A 119 4.71 7.42 -9.46
CA ARG A 119 5.03 8.64 -10.22
C ARG A 119 4.04 8.92 -11.35
N ARG A 120 3.64 7.89 -12.12
CA ARG A 120 2.62 8.07 -13.17
C ARG A 120 1.24 8.39 -12.61
N ALA A 121 0.90 7.89 -11.43
CA ALA A 121 -0.40 8.11 -10.83
C ALA A 121 -0.58 9.53 -10.27
N PHE A 122 0.48 10.11 -9.72
CA PHE A 122 0.44 11.43 -9.08
C PHE A 122 1.01 12.56 -9.95
N GLY A 123 1.90 12.26 -10.90
CA GLY A 123 2.53 13.29 -11.74
C GLY A 123 3.25 14.34 -10.89
N GLU A 124 2.96 15.62 -11.17
CA GLU A 124 3.53 16.77 -10.45
C GLU A 124 3.06 16.86 -8.99
N ASP A 125 1.92 16.25 -8.65
CA ASP A 125 1.37 16.23 -7.29
C ASP A 125 2.08 15.23 -6.36
N LEU A 126 3.01 14.42 -6.88
CA LEU A 126 3.68 13.40 -6.06
C LEU A 126 4.42 14.01 -4.87
N ALA A 127 5.21 15.06 -5.11
CA ALA A 127 5.99 15.71 -4.08
C ALA A 127 5.13 16.30 -2.95
N PRO A 128 4.10 17.14 -3.24
CA PRO A 128 3.25 17.69 -2.17
C PRO A 128 2.42 16.62 -1.46
N VAL A 129 1.97 15.55 -2.14
CA VAL A 129 1.25 14.44 -1.49
C VAL A 129 2.17 13.66 -0.56
N ARG A 130 3.38 13.27 -1.02
CA ARG A 130 4.36 12.57 -0.19
C ARG A 130 4.70 13.40 1.04
N LYS A 131 4.95 14.70 0.88
CA LYS A 131 5.25 15.59 2.01
C LYS A 131 4.12 15.61 3.04
N ALA A 132 2.86 15.71 2.62
CA ALA A 132 1.72 15.67 3.54
C ALA A 132 1.61 14.34 4.31
N MET A 133 1.93 13.22 3.64
CA MET A 133 1.98 11.90 4.29
C MET A 133 3.15 11.79 5.28
N GLU A 134 4.33 12.29 4.93
CA GLU A 134 5.50 12.33 5.82
C GLU A 134 5.23 13.19 7.06
N GLU A 135 4.60 14.35 6.90
CA GLU A 135 4.17 15.23 8.00
C GLU A 135 3.20 14.50 8.94
N LEU A 136 2.19 13.80 8.40
CA LEU A 136 1.28 12.97 9.19
C LEU A 136 2.05 11.86 9.92
N ALA A 137 2.88 11.11 9.21
CA ALA A 137 3.64 10.00 9.77
C ALA A 137 4.65 10.45 10.84
N ALA A 138 5.17 11.67 10.77
CA ALA A 138 6.07 12.26 11.75
C ALA A 138 5.39 12.54 13.10
N THR A 139 4.05 12.66 13.14
CA THR A 139 3.30 12.97 14.38
C THR A 139 3.16 11.79 15.34
N LEU A 140 3.51 10.57 14.91
CA LEU A 140 3.33 9.33 15.67
C LEU A 140 4.65 8.61 15.87
N ASP A 141 4.76 7.87 16.97
CA ASP A 141 5.82 6.88 17.17
C ASP A 141 5.78 5.80 16.06
N PRO A 142 6.91 5.28 15.55
CA PRO A 142 6.92 4.31 14.45
C PRO A 142 6.05 3.06 14.68
N ASP A 143 6.06 2.48 15.89
CA ASP A 143 5.30 1.26 16.18
C ASP A 143 3.80 1.55 16.27
N GLU A 144 3.45 2.68 16.88
CA GLU A 144 2.08 3.18 16.87
C GLU A 144 1.59 3.48 15.45
N LEU A 145 2.39 4.19 14.66
CA LEU A 145 2.10 4.50 13.27
C LEU A 145 1.79 3.21 12.50
N ASN A 146 2.64 2.18 12.60
CA ASN A 146 2.41 0.91 11.90
C ASN A 146 1.07 0.26 12.27
N ARG A 147 0.74 0.29 13.57
CA ARG A 147 -0.51 -0.26 14.12
C ARG A 147 -1.76 0.49 13.65
N VAL A 148 -1.70 1.82 13.49
CA VAL A 148 -2.88 2.64 13.13
C VAL A 148 -2.91 3.11 11.68
N ALA A 149 -1.83 2.93 10.92
CA ALA A 149 -1.66 3.51 9.58
C ALA A 149 -2.76 3.13 8.59
N PHE A 150 -3.26 1.88 8.62
CA PHE A 150 -4.36 1.52 7.73
C PHE A 150 -5.64 2.30 8.06
N ARG A 151 -5.93 2.50 9.36
CA ARG A 151 -7.08 3.31 9.81
C ARG A 151 -6.94 4.77 9.40
N LEU A 152 -5.75 5.35 9.53
CA LEU A 152 -5.47 6.72 9.05
C LEU A 152 -5.73 6.83 7.54
N TYR A 153 -5.25 5.86 6.77
CA TYR A 153 -5.52 5.79 5.34
C TYR A 153 -7.01 5.78 5.03
N GLU A 154 -7.83 5.05 5.79
CA GLU A 154 -9.28 5.03 5.56
C GLU A 154 -9.95 6.39 5.74
N GLN A 155 -9.37 7.29 6.53
CA GLN A 155 -9.90 8.63 6.78
C GLN A 155 -9.60 9.61 5.64
N PHE A 156 -8.43 9.50 5.00
CA PHE A 156 -8.03 10.42 3.93
C PHE A 156 -8.08 9.83 2.52
N ARG A 157 -8.30 8.51 2.36
CA ARG A 157 -8.30 7.84 1.04
C ARG A 157 -9.28 8.51 0.08
N PRO A 158 -9.02 8.45 -1.24
CA PRO A 158 -9.93 8.98 -2.24
C PRO A 158 -11.37 8.50 -2.06
N GLU A 159 -12.32 9.44 -2.05
CA GLU A 159 -13.75 9.14 -2.04
C GLU A 159 -14.16 8.60 -3.41
N VAL A 160 -14.74 7.40 -3.44
CA VAL A 160 -15.29 6.77 -4.65
C VAL A 160 -16.60 6.07 -4.30
N ALA A 161 -17.43 5.82 -5.30
CA ALA A 161 -18.70 5.11 -5.14
C ALA A 161 -18.53 3.74 -4.45
N ALA A 162 -19.57 3.30 -3.74
CA ALA A 162 -19.58 1.98 -3.14
C ALA A 162 -19.69 0.85 -4.19
N GLY A 163 -19.30 -0.36 -3.80
CA GLY A 163 -19.42 -1.56 -4.63
C GLY A 163 -18.53 -1.53 -5.88
N THR A 164 -19.03 -2.15 -6.95
CA THR A 164 -18.34 -2.28 -8.25
C THR A 164 -18.15 -0.93 -8.94
N LYS A 165 -19.04 0.04 -8.73
CA LYS A 165 -18.97 1.37 -9.36
C LYS A 165 -17.74 2.19 -8.96
N GLY A 166 -17.21 1.98 -7.75
CA GLY A 166 -15.96 2.63 -7.32
C GLY A 166 -14.71 1.80 -7.57
N TRP A 167 -14.84 0.58 -8.09
CA TRP A 167 -13.69 -0.26 -8.39
C TRP A 167 -12.87 0.37 -9.51
N GLY A 168 -11.58 0.62 -9.25
CA GLY A 168 -10.69 1.26 -10.23
C GLY A 168 -11.02 2.72 -10.55
N ALA A 169 -11.99 3.34 -9.87
CA ALA A 169 -12.32 4.75 -10.08
C ALA A 169 -11.27 5.67 -9.45
N LYS A 170 -11.08 6.84 -10.04
CA LYS A 170 -10.38 7.96 -9.40
C LYS A 170 -11.33 8.66 -8.45
N GLY A 171 -10.79 9.16 -7.35
CA GLY A 171 -11.51 9.98 -6.39
C GLY A 171 -10.67 11.18 -5.97
N VAL A 172 -11.30 12.09 -5.23
CA VAL A 172 -10.64 13.27 -4.66
C VAL A 172 -9.80 12.85 -3.46
N LEU A 173 -8.48 13.10 -3.54
CA LEU A 173 -7.56 13.11 -2.41
C LEU A 173 -7.36 14.55 -1.93
N ASP A 174 -7.71 14.85 -0.69
CA ASP A 174 -7.54 16.17 -0.09
C ASP A 174 -6.33 16.17 0.86
N LEU A 175 -5.31 16.97 0.54
CA LEU A 175 -4.08 17.05 1.35
C LEU A 175 -4.34 17.65 2.74
N ALA A 176 -5.38 18.46 2.94
CA ALA A 176 -5.75 18.94 4.26
C ALA A 176 -6.28 17.78 5.13
N ARG A 177 -7.05 16.85 4.54
CA ARG A 177 -7.52 15.65 5.24
C ARG A 177 -6.39 14.69 5.60
N ILE A 178 -5.34 14.58 4.77
CA ILE A 178 -4.14 13.81 5.13
C ILE A 178 -3.54 14.38 6.42
N ARG A 179 -3.31 15.69 6.47
CA ARG A 179 -2.67 16.35 7.63
C ARG A 179 -3.51 16.27 8.92
N ALA A 180 -4.84 16.26 8.78
CA ALA A 180 -5.76 16.21 9.91
C ALA A 180 -6.10 14.79 10.41
N ALA A 181 -5.60 13.73 9.75
CA ALA A 181 -6.04 12.35 10.04
C ALA A 181 -5.61 11.84 11.43
N ALA A 182 -4.59 12.43 12.06
CA ALA A 182 -4.13 12.03 13.39
C ALA A 182 -4.97 12.59 14.56
N GLY A 183 -5.91 13.52 14.30
CA GLY A 183 -6.69 14.22 15.33
C GLY A 183 -6.47 15.72 15.29
#